data_AF-A0A4D4J6X2-F1
#
_entry.id   AF-A0A4D4J6X2-F1
#
_cell.length_a   1.000
_cell.length_b   1.000
_cell.length_c   1.000
_cell.angle_alpha   90.00
_cell.angle_beta   90.00
_cell.angle_gamma   90.00
#
_symmetry.space_group_name_H-M   'P 1'
#
loop_
_entity.id
_entity.type
_entity.pdbx_description
1 polymer ?
#
loop_
_entity_poly.entity_id
_entity_poly.type
_entity_poly.pdbx_seq_one_letter_code
_entity_poly.pdbx_strand_id
1 'polypeptide(L)'
;MRTTLTLDDDVARLVEDAVHRERRPMKQVVNDALRRALAPRASREQPYRLTPHESAVRPGFDLSGFNRLADELADEAIMDRARRTS
;
A
#
# COMPACT_ATOMS: atom_id res chain seq x y z
N MET A 1 7.80 25.74 -14.60
CA MET A 1 8.97 26.35 -15.26
C MET A 1 9.03 25.89 -16.71
N ARG A 2 9.52 26.74 -17.63
CA ARG A 2 9.85 26.36 -19.01
C ARG A 2 11.36 26.27 -19.11
N THR A 3 11.86 25.11 -19.51
CA THR A 3 13.29 24.84 -19.67
C THR A 3 13.50 24.21 -21.04
N THR A 4 14.57 24.59 -21.72
CA THR A 4 15.06 23.91 -22.92
C THR A 4 16.21 23.02 -22.49
N LEU A 5 16.14 21.74 -22.84
CA LEU A 5 17.13 20.74 -22.50
C LEU A 5 17.51 19.99 -23.77
N THR A 6 18.80 19.69 -23.93
CA THR A 6 19.30 18.85 -25.02
C THR A 6 19.22 17.40 -24.58
N LEU A 7 18.71 16.52 -25.44
CA LEU A 7 18.67 15.07 -25.22
C LEU A 7 19.65 14.41 -26.19
N ASP A 8 20.37 13.41 -25.70
CA ASP A 8 21.13 12.51 -26.57
C ASP A 8 20.15 11.67 -27.42
N ASP A 9 20.59 11.21 -28.60
CA ASP A 9 19.74 10.53 -29.58
C ASP A 9 19.09 9.25 -29.03
N ASP A 10 19.79 8.53 -28.15
CA ASP A 10 19.28 7.34 -27.48
C ASP A 10 18.17 7.70 -26.48
N VAL A 11 18.34 8.77 -25.70
CA VAL A 11 17.33 9.26 -24.76
C VAL A 11 16.10 9.78 -25.50
N ALA A 12 16.28 10.49 -26.61
CA ALA A 12 15.18 10.96 -27.45
C ALA A 12 14.31 9.79 -27.94
N ARG A 13 14.94 8.73 -28.46
CA ARG A 13 14.26 7.49 -28.86
C ARG A 13 13.51 6.83 -27.70
N LEU A 14 14.13 6.74 -26.52
CA LEU A 14 13.48 6.17 -25.33
C LEU A 14 12.22 6.95 -24.93
N VAL A 15 12.26 8.28 -25.03
CA VAL A 15 11.11 9.14 -24.76
C VAL A 15 10.02 8.93 -25.80
N GLU A 16 10.36 8.86 -27.08
CA GLU A 16 9.40 8.59 -28.16
C GLU A 16 8.71 7.24 -27.98
N ASP A 17 9.47 6.18 -27.71
CA ASP A 17 8.94 4.84 -27.45
C ASP A 17 7.99 4.82 -26.24
N ALA A 18 8.37 5.52 -25.16
CA ALA A 18 7.53 5.63 -23.97
C ALA A 18 6.22 6.41 -24.24
N VAL A 19 6.30 7.48 -25.02
CA VAL A 19 5.12 8.25 -25.46
C VAL A 19 4.16 7.38 -26.27
N HIS A 20 4.68 6.60 -27.21
CA HIS A 20 3.88 5.72 -28.06
C HIS A 20 3.26 4.58 -27.25
N ARG A 21 4.04 3.93 -26.38
CA ARG A 21 3.59 2.83 -25.52
C ARG A 21 2.52 3.26 -24.53
N GLU A 22 2.70 4.42 -23.89
CA GLU A 22 1.76 4.90 -22.86
C GLU A 22 0.60 5.71 -23.44
N ARG A 23 0.69 6.16 -24.71
CA ARG A 23 -0.26 7.08 -25.37
C ARG A 23 -0.49 8.37 -24.56
N ARG A 24 0.60 8.92 -24.00
CA ARG A 24 0.59 10.11 -23.15
C ARG A 24 1.43 11.23 -23.75
N PRO A 25 1.09 12.51 -23.48
CA PRO A 25 1.88 13.64 -23.98
C PRO A 25 3.34 13.57 -23.51
N MET A 26 4.29 13.88 -24.40
CA MET A 26 5.74 13.85 -24.12
C MET A 26 6.12 14.59 -22.83
N LYS A 27 5.53 15.76 -22.58
CA LYS A 27 5.73 16.52 -21.34
C LYS A 27 5.40 15.70 -20.08
N GLN A 28 4.33 14.91 -20.09
CA GLN A 28 3.96 14.11 -18.93
C GLN A 28 4.95 12.97 -18.72
N VAL A 29 5.28 12.27 -19.80
CA VAL A 29 6.24 11.15 -19.78
C VAL A 29 7.59 11.61 -19.24
N VAL A 30 8.15 12.70 -19.79
CA VAL A 30 9.45 13.26 -19.36
C VAL A 30 9.40 13.70 -17.90
N ASN A 31 8.37 14.45 -17.49
CA ASN A 31 8.29 14.93 -16.10
C ASN A 31 8.14 13.77 -15.11
N ASP A 32 7.36 12.74 -15.43
CA ASP A 32 7.17 11.60 -14.53
C ASP A 32 8.39 10.69 -14.48
N ALA A 33 9.13 10.57 -15.58
CA ALA A 33 10.44 9.91 -15.58
C ALA A 33 11.42 10.66 -14.66
N LEU A 34 11.54 11.98 -14.82
CA LEU A 34 12.39 12.81 -13.97
C LEU A 34 11.99 12.79 -12.50
N ARG A 35 10.68 12.86 -12.19
CA ARG A 35 10.18 12.74 -10.82
C ARG A 35 10.56 11.40 -10.20
N ARG A 36 10.41 10.30 -10.92
CA ARG A 36 10.78 8.96 -10.43
C ARG A 36 12.29 8.84 -10.19
N ALA A 37 13.10 9.42 -11.07
CA ALA A 37 14.56 9.38 -10.97
C ALA A 37 15.12 10.29 -9.86
N LEU A 38 14.50 11.45 -9.65
CA LEU A 38 14.95 12.46 -8.69
C LEU A 38 14.21 12.39 -7.34
N ALA A 39 13.16 11.57 -7.23
CA ALA A 39 12.48 11.36 -5.97
C ALA A 39 13.48 10.86 -4.93
N PRO A 40 13.44 11.39 -3.69
CA PRO A 40 14.18 10.82 -2.59
C PRO A 40 13.83 9.34 -2.51
N ARG A 41 14.85 8.47 -2.49
CA ARG A 41 14.61 7.06 -2.24
C ARG A 41 13.87 6.99 -0.91
N ALA A 42 12.64 6.45 -0.92
CA ALA A 42 11.92 6.22 0.32
C ALA A 42 12.91 5.54 1.28
N SER A 43 13.03 6.07 2.50
CA SER A 43 13.84 5.42 3.53
C SER A 43 13.43 3.96 3.50
N ARG A 44 14.38 3.05 3.25
CA ARG A 44 14.10 1.60 3.19
C ARG A 44 13.14 1.32 4.34
N GLU A 45 11.91 0.90 4.00
CA GLU A 45 10.96 0.51 5.03
C GLU A 45 11.71 -0.46 5.92
N GLN A 46 11.82 -0.11 7.20
CA GLN A 46 12.55 -0.96 8.13
C GLN A 46 11.94 -2.36 8.01
N PRO A 47 12.76 -3.42 7.93
CA PRO A 47 12.25 -4.76 7.84
C PRO A 47 11.17 -4.96 8.90
N TYR A 48 9.99 -5.43 8.50
CA TYR A 48 8.89 -5.66 9.42
C TYR A 48 9.38 -6.53 10.58
N ARG A 49 9.32 -6.00 11.80
CA ARG A 49 9.65 -6.73 13.02
C ARG A 49 8.36 -7.01 13.79
N LEU A 50 7.92 -8.26 13.76
CA LEU A 50 6.88 -8.73 14.66
C LEU A 50 7.49 -8.92 16.06
N THR A 51 6.93 -8.26 17.06
CA THR A 51 7.18 -8.59 18.46
C THR A 51 6.05 -9.53 18.91
N PRO A 52 6.25 -10.85 18.95
CA PRO A 52 5.24 -11.76 19.46
C PRO A 52 5.03 -11.51 20.95
N HIS A 53 3.79 -11.70 21.40
CA HIS A 53 3.45 -11.73 22.81
C HIS A 53 3.10 -13.17 23.18
N GLU A 54 3.61 -13.66 24.31
CA GLU A 54 3.20 -14.95 24.84
C GLU A 54 1.81 -14.81 25.46
N SER A 55 0.82 -15.43 24.83
CA SER A 55 -0.54 -15.53 25.35
C SER A 55 -0.88 -17.00 25.51
N ALA A 56 -1.21 -17.41 26.73
CA ALA A 56 -1.78 -18.73 26.97
C ALA A 56 -3.27 -18.70 26.65
N VAL A 57 -3.73 -19.69 25.89
CA VAL A 57 -5.16 -19.91 25.68
C VAL A 57 -5.78 -20.24 27.04
N ARG A 58 -6.83 -19.49 27.42
CA ARG A 58 -7.53 -19.74 28.69
C ARG A 58 -8.07 -21.18 28.71
N PRO A 59 -8.10 -21.85 29.87
CA PRO A 59 -8.72 -23.17 29.99
C PRO A 59 -10.18 -23.13 29.50
N GLY A 60 -10.58 -24.11 28.68
CA GLY A 60 -11.93 -24.21 28.10
C GLY A 60 -12.09 -23.66 26.68
N PHE A 61 -11.04 -23.07 26.09
CA PHE A 61 -11.05 -22.65 24.68
C PHE A 61 -10.42 -23.71 23.79
N ASP A 62 -11.16 -24.15 22.77
CA ASP A 62 -10.69 -25.09 21.75
C ASP A 62 -9.95 -24.34 20.63
N LEU A 63 -8.67 -24.65 20.43
CA LEU A 63 -7.81 -24.08 19.39
C LEU A 63 -8.32 -24.36 17.97
N SER A 64 -9.10 -25.43 17.78
CA SER A 64 -9.71 -25.76 16.49
C SER A 64 -11.00 -24.98 16.20
N GLY A 65 -11.49 -24.21 17.17
CA GLY A 65 -12.81 -23.56 17.15
C GLY A 65 -12.80 -22.04 17.34
N PHE A 66 -11.73 -21.32 16.97
CA PHE A 66 -11.67 -19.85 17.11
C PHE A 66 -12.80 -19.10 16.41
N ASN A 67 -13.38 -19.68 15.35
CA ASN A 67 -14.55 -19.11 14.67
C ASN A 67 -15.72 -18.93 15.64
N ARG A 68 -15.93 -19.88 16.56
CA ARG A 68 -17.02 -19.82 17.54
C ARG A 68 -16.83 -18.67 18.54
N LEU A 69 -15.60 -18.42 18.98
CA LEU A 69 -15.29 -17.27 19.84
C LEU A 69 -15.52 -15.94 19.09
N ALA A 70 -15.16 -15.89 17.81
CA ALA A 70 -15.43 -14.71 16.98
C ALA A 70 -16.94 -14.46 16.82
N ASP A 71 -17.73 -15.52 16.63
CA ASP A 71 -19.20 -15.45 16.54
C ASP A 71 -19.80 -14.96 17.87
N GLU A 72 -19.39 -15.52 19.01
CA GLU A 72 -19.87 -15.12 20.34
C GLU A 72 -19.56 -13.64 20.66
N LEU A 73 -18.37 -13.15 20.31
CA LEU A 73 -18.00 -11.74 20.49
C LEU A 73 -18.78 -10.81 19.55
N ALA A 74 -19.08 -11.25 18.34
CA ALA A 74 -19.90 -10.49 17.39
C ALA A 74 -21.34 -10.36 17.87
N ASP A 75 -21.92 -11.45 18.37
CA ASP A 75 -23.26 -11.48 18.95
C ASP A 75 -23.37 -10.56 20.18
N GLU A 76 -22.39 -10.59 21.08
CA GLU A 76 -22.34 -9.71 22.25
C GLU A 76 -22.29 -8.22 21.86
N ALA A 77 -21.45 -7.87 20.87
CA ALA A 77 -21.35 -6.50 20.36
C ALA A 77 -22.65 -6.00 19.70
N ILE A 78 -23.38 -6.87 19.00
CA ILE A 78 -24.69 -6.56 18.39
C ILE A 78 -25.72 -6.27 19.50
N MET A 79 -25.77 -7.11 20.53
CA MET A 79 -26.70 -6.98 21.65
C MET A 79 -26.46 -5.70 22.46
N ASP A 80 -25.19 -5.33 22.70
CA ASP A 80 -24.85 -4.09 23.39
C ASP A 80 -25.19 -2.84 22.59
N ARG A 81 -25.06 -2.89 21.25
CA ARG A 81 -25.52 -1.80 20.38
C ARG A 81 -27.04 -1.65 20.40
N ALA A 82 -27.79 -2.76 20.41
CA ALA A 82 -29.24 -2.74 20.50
C ALA A 82 -29.73 -2.13 21.83
N ARG A 83 -29.07 -2.47 22.95
CA ARG A 83 -29.37 -1.90 24.28
C ARG A 83 -29.09 -0.41 24.38
N ARG A 84 -28.10 0.11 23.65
CA ARG A 84 -27.76 1.55 23.62
C ARG A 84 -28.71 2.41 22.76
N THR A 85 -29.48 1.78 21.88
CA THR A 85 -30.36 2.49 20.94
C THR A 85 -31.83 2.52 21.42
N SER A 86 -32.14 1.75 22.47
CA SER A 86 -33.40 1.81 23.23
C SER A 86 -33.30 2.81 24.38
#